data_AF-A0A7W1B9G7-F1
#
_entry.id   AF-A0A7W1B9G7-F1
#
_cell.length_a   1.000
_cell.length_b   1.000
_cell.length_c   1.000
_cell.angle_alpha   90.00
_cell.angle_beta   90.00
_cell.angle_gamma   90.00
#
_symmetry.space_group_name_H-M   'P 1'
#
loop_
_entity.id
_entity.type
_entity.pdbx_description
1 polymer ?
#
loop_
_entity_poly.entity_id
_entity_poly.type
_entity_poly.pdbx_seq_one_letter_code
_entity_poly.pdbx_strand_id
1 'polypeptide(L)'
;MLGDPDRPIWKGQRPWFEIWFAVVLDANRRRALWLRQTMFVPKVGEPRATIWGAWFDADARPPSRAAKRFVTMPEAPTVEGDVLVKFGDATLGRHGAVGSVEGLAWDATWSGGRDIPADVPSWLPTPTHTRPLVHDADATAKVTLGGPHAE
;
A
#
# COMPACT_ATOMS: atom_id res chain seq x y z
N MET A 1 -11.25 -19.12 16.16
CA MET A 1 -11.20 -17.68 15.83
C MET A 1 -10.78 -17.56 14.38
N LEU A 2 -11.61 -16.97 13.52
CA LEU A 2 -11.11 -16.54 12.21
C LEU A 2 -10.11 -15.39 12.46
N GLY A 3 -8.97 -15.40 11.77
CA GLY A 3 -7.98 -14.32 11.86
C GLY A 3 -8.56 -12.99 11.38
N ASP A 4 -7.89 -11.89 11.72
CA ASP A 4 -8.21 -10.54 11.23
C ASP A 4 -8.16 -10.52 9.69
N PRO A 5 -9.30 -10.31 8.97
CA PRO A 5 -9.37 -10.39 7.51
C PRO A 5 -8.66 -9.21 6.81
N ASP A 6 -8.10 -8.29 7.59
CA ASP A 6 -7.40 -7.11 7.11
C ASP A 6 -5.90 -7.34 6.98
N ARG A 7 -5.44 -8.43 7.59
CA ARG A 7 -4.08 -8.92 7.56
C ARG A 7 -3.88 -9.92 6.44
N PRO A 8 -2.62 -10.22 6.09
CA PRO A 8 -2.31 -11.29 5.16
C PRO A 8 -3.00 -12.59 5.52
N ILE A 9 -3.73 -13.17 4.56
CA ILE A 9 -4.44 -14.44 4.74
C ILE A 9 -3.75 -15.61 4.02
N TRP A 10 -2.67 -15.34 3.30
CA TRP A 10 -1.80 -16.36 2.69
C TRP A 10 -1.32 -17.40 3.71
N LYS A 11 -1.45 -18.68 3.36
CA LYS A 11 -1.05 -19.84 4.18
C LYS A 11 -0.16 -20.82 3.39
N GLY A 12 0.60 -20.32 2.41
CA GLY A 12 1.48 -21.14 1.58
C GLY A 12 0.88 -21.59 0.23
N GLN A 13 -0.34 -21.18 -0.11
CA GLN A 13 -0.96 -21.52 -1.40
C GLN A 13 -0.16 -20.93 -2.58
N ARG A 14 -0.24 -21.59 -3.75
CA ARG A 14 0.34 -21.12 -5.02
C ARG A 14 -0.62 -21.37 -6.19
N PRO A 15 -0.83 -20.40 -7.10
CA PRO A 15 -0.39 -19.00 -7.01
C PRO A 15 -1.17 -18.24 -5.93
N TRP A 16 -0.64 -17.10 -5.51
CA TRP A 16 -1.31 -16.22 -4.55
C TRP A 16 -0.98 -14.74 -4.80
N PHE A 17 -1.93 -13.86 -4.53
CA PHE A 17 -1.78 -12.42 -4.69
C PHE A 17 -2.60 -11.69 -3.63
N GLU A 18 -1.96 -10.76 -2.92
CA GLU A 18 -2.62 -9.83 -2.02
C GLU A 18 -2.05 -8.43 -2.17
N ILE A 19 -2.89 -7.43 -1.94
CA ILE A 19 -2.56 -6.01 -2.14
C ILE A 19 -3.22 -5.16 -1.05
N TRP A 20 -2.42 -4.25 -0.49
CA TRP A 20 -2.88 -3.18 0.38
C TRP A 20 -2.50 -1.86 -0.25
N PHE A 21 -3.42 -0.91 -0.26
CA PHE A 21 -3.16 0.40 -0.82
C PHE A 21 -3.90 1.49 -0.05
N ALA A 22 -3.35 2.70 -0.13
CA ALA A 22 -3.95 3.91 0.39
C ALA A 22 -3.82 5.02 -0.65
N VAL A 23 -4.87 5.83 -0.77
CA VAL A 23 -4.89 7.01 -1.64
C VAL A 23 -5.25 8.20 -0.76
N VAL A 24 -4.30 9.12 -0.61
CA VAL A 24 -4.48 10.37 0.14
C VAL A 24 -4.57 11.51 -0.85
N LEU A 25 -5.63 12.30 -0.77
CA LEU A 25 -5.92 13.40 -1.68
C LEU A 25 -5.94 14.73 -0.91
N ASP A 26 -5.18 15.71 -1.38
CA ASP A 26 -5.30 17.10 -0.96
C ASP A 26 -5.85 17.90 -2.14
N ALA A 27 -7.19 17.96 -2.22
CA ALA A 27 -7.89 18.62 -3.32
C ALA A 27 -7.60 20.14 -3.36
N ASN A 28 -7.44 20.76 -2.19
CA ASN A 28 -7.17 22.20 -2.06
C ASN A 28 -5.79 22.57 -2.64
N ARG A 29 -4.79 21.70 -2.45
CA ARG A 29 -3.44 21.88 -3.01
C ARG A 29 -3.19 21.08 -4.28
N ARG A 30 -4.20 20.43 -4.84
CA ARG A 30 -4.12 19.62 -6.08
C ARG A 30 -2.99 18.58 -6.03
N ARG A 31 -2.87 17.90 -4.90
CA ARG A 31 -1.84 16.90 -4.60
C ARG A 31 -2.44 15.55 -4.27
N ALA A 32 -1.69 14.49 -4.53
CA ALA A 32 -2.06 13.15 -4.12
C ALA A 32 -0.83 12.31 -3.75
N LEU A 33 -1.00 11.45 -2.75
CA LEU A 33 -0.06 10.40 -2.39
C LEU A 33 -0.75 9.05 -2.54
N TRP A 34 -0.19 8.18 -3.38
CA TRP A 34 -0.67 6.82 -3.58
C TRP A 34 0.38 5.84 -3.07
N LEU A 35 -0.05 4.93 -2.22
CA LEU A 35 0.81 3.94 -1.57
C LEU A 35 0.29 2.56 -1.87
N ARG A 36 1.19 1.61 -2.15
CA ARG A 36 0.83 0.23 -2.37
C ARG A 36 1.90 -0.72 -1.85
N GLN A 37 1.44 -1.74 -1.14
CA GLN A 37 2.20 -2.92 -0.78
C GLN A 37 1.55 -4.16 -1.41
N THR A 38 2.34 -5.04 -1.99
CA THR A 38 1.83 -6.21 -2.72
C THR A 38 2.63 -7.45 -2.36
N MET A 39 1.93 -8.54 -2.09
CA MET A 39 2.46 -9.89 -2.00
C MET A 39 2.13 -10.63 -3.30
N PHE A 40 3.14 -11.27 -3.89
CA PHE A 40 2.95 -12.09 -5.08
C PHE A 40 3.70 -13.41 -4.94
N VAL A 41 2.94 -14.50 -5.00
CA VAL A 41 3.45 -15.86 -4.96
C VAL A 41 3.15 -16.52 -6.30
N PRO A 42 4.16 -16.68 -7.17
CA PRO A 42 3.93 -17.29 -8.47
C PRO A 42 3.66 -18.80 -8.34
N LYS A 43 3.07 -19.38 -9.39
CA LYS A 43 2.89 -20.85 -9.52
C LYS A 43 4.23 -21.59 -9.46
N VAL A 44 5.27 -21.02 -10.05
CA VAL A 44 6.65 -21.51 -10.05
C VAL A 44 7.60 -20.35 -9.79
N GLY A 45 8.63 -20.57 -8.97
CA GLY A 45 9.65 -19.58 -8.62
C GLY A 45 9.43 -18.90 -7.27
N GLU A 46 10.29 -17.92 -6.98
CA GLU A 46 10.36 -17.28 -5.67
C GLU A 46 9.19 -16.31 -5.42
N PRO A 47 8.54 -16.38 -4.25
CA PRO A 47 7.64 -15.34 -3.80
C PRO A 47 8.34 -14.00 -3.64
N ARG A 48 7.61 -12.91 -3.84
CA ARG A 48 8.15 -11.56 -3.67
C ARG A 48 7.11 -10.62 -3.09
N ALA A 49 7.58 -9.63 -2.35
CA ALA A 49 6.79 -8.47 -2.00
C ALA A 49 7.31 -7.21 -2.70
N THR A 50 6.45 -6.23 -2.89
CA THR A 50 6.81 -4.95 -3.50
C THR A 50 6.25 -3.80 -2.71
N ILE A 51 7.05 -2.75 -2.58
CA ILE A 51 6.65 -1.47 -2.02
C ILE A 51 6.64 -0.48 -3.19
N TRP A 52 5.56 0.26 -3.31
CA TRP A 52 5.35 1.22 -4.37
C TRP A 52 4.74 2.50 -3.79
N GLY A 53 5.26 3.63 -4.23
CA GLY A 53 4.74 4.95 -3.89
C GLY A 53 4.68 5.82 -5.12
N ALA A 54 3.65 6.67 -5.19
CA ALA A 54 3.57 7.75 -6.16
C ALA A 54 3.12 9.04 -5.49
N TRP A 55 3.79 10.13 -5.87
CA TRP A 55 3.47 11.48 -5.51
C TRP A 55 3.01 12.24 -6.75
N PHE A 56 1.93 12.99 -6.60
CA PHE A 56 1.37 13.85 -7.63
C PHE A 56 1.24 15.27 -7.06
N ASP A 57 1.73 16.24 -7.81
CA ASP A 57 1.59 17.66 -7.52
C ASP A 57 1.34 18.38 -8.85
N ALA A 58 0.13 18.88 -9.03
CA ALA A 58 -0.28 19.51 -10.29
C ALA A 58 0.54 20.76 -10.65
N ASP A 59 1.18 21.39 -9.66
CA ASP A 59 1.95 22.62 -9.83
C ASP A 59 3.47 22.34 -9.93
N ALA A 60 3.91 21.10 -9.70
CA ALA A 60 5.31 20.70 -9.77
C ALA A 60 5.77 20.31 -11.19
N ARG A 61 7.09 20.33 -11.41
CA ARG A 61 7.74 19.77 -12.61
C ARG A 61 8.85 18.78 -12.19
N PRO A 62 8.77 17.48 -12.56
CA PRO A 62 7.60 16.83 -13.17
C PRO A 62 6.39 16.80 -12.23
N PRO A 63 5.16 16.70 -12.76
CA PRO A 63 3.92 16.71 -11.96
C PRO A 63 3.69 15.40 -11.20
N SER A 64 4.47 14.36 -11.52
CA SER A 64 4.40 13.06 -10.86
C SER A 64 5.79 12.47 -10.64
N ARG A 65 5.90 11.70 -9.56
CA ARG A 65 7.06 10.87 -9.22
C ARG A 65 6.53 9.55 -8.71
N ALA A 66 6.98 8.44 -9.29
CA ALA A 66 6.59 7.11 -8.83
C ALA A 66 7.80 6.19 -8.86
N ALA A 67 7.93 5.37 -7.83
CA ALA A 67 8.99 4.39 -7.75
C ALA A 67 8.51 3.11 -7.08
N LYS A 68 9.26 2.04 -7.32
CA LYS A 68 8.97 0.69 -6.86
C LYS A 68 10.25 0.05 -6.38
N ARG A 69 10.19 -0.68 -5.28
CA ARG A 69 11.26 -1.60 -4.88
C ARG A 69 10.73 -2.98 -4.57
N PHE A 70 11.54 -3.99 -4.86
CA PHE A 70 11.27 -5.37 -4.48
C PHE A 70 11.85 -5.63 -3.10
N VAL A 71 11.18 -6.47 -2.34
CA VAL A 71 11.69 -7.03 -1.08
C VAL A 71 11.52 -8.54 -1.11
N THR A 72 12.49 -9.23 -0.52
CA THR A 72 12.36 -10.65 -0.21
C THR A 72 11.18 -10.82 0.74
N MET A 73 10.34 -11.82 0.47
CA MET A 73 9.14 -12.05 1.25
C MET A 73 9.52 -12.74 2.58
N PRO A 74 9.08 -12.24 3.75
CA PRO A 74 9.24 -12.98 5.00
C PRO A 74 8.35 -14.23 4.99
N GLU A 75 8.78 -15.31 5.65
CA GLU A 75 8.04 -16.57 5.74
C GLU A 75 6.63 -16.38 6.36
N ALA A 76 6.48 -15.38 7.23
CA ALA A 76 5.19 -14.87 7.69
C ALA A 76 5.30 -13.38 8.04
N PRO A 77 4.53 -12.48 7.40
CA PRO A 77 4.43 -11.08 7.82
C PRO A 77 3.63 -11.01 9.13
N THR A 78 4.29 -11.24 10.26
CA THR A 78 3.71 -10.96 11.58
C THR A 78 3.94 -9.49 11.90
N VAL A 79 2.83 -8.78 12.12
CA VAL A 79 2.81 -7.40 12.56
C VAL A 79 1.80 -7.29 13.69
N GLU A 80 2.15 -6.54 14.74
CA GLU A 80 1.30 -6.32 15.90
C GLU A 80 0.60 -4.96 15.82
N GLY A 81 -0.46 -4.79 16.62
CA GLY A 81 -1.19 -3.53 16.71
C GLY A 81 -1.84 -3.11 15.39
N ASP A 82 -1.82 -1.81 15.10
CA ASP A 82 -2.55 -1.25 13.95
C ASP A 82 -1.85 -1.44 12.60
N VAL A 83 -0.63 -1.97 12.58
CA VAL A 83 0.09 -2.29 11.35
C VAL A 83 -0.51 -3.57 10.75
N LEU A 84 -0.95 -3.48 9.50
CA LEU A 84 -1.56 -4.60 8.76
C LEU A 84 -0.52 -5.35 7.94
N VAL A 85 0.39 -4.62 7.30
CA VAL A 85 1.51 -5.19 6.56
C VAL A 85 2.80 -4.40 6.78
N LYS A 86 3.90 -5.14 6.82
CA LYS A 86 5.26 -4.61 6.82
C LYS A 86 6.11 -5.36 5.81
N PHE A 87 6.65 -4.62 4.85
CA PHE A 87 7.60 -5.13 3.87
C PHE A 87 8.84 -4.25 3.92
N GLY A 88 10.00 -4.85 4.22
CA GLY A 88 11.22 -4.09 4.50
C GLY A 88 11.02 -3.10 5.65
N ASP A 89 11.22 -1.81 5.36
CA ASP A 89 11.03 -0.69 6.30
C ASP A 89 9.65 -0.04 6.21
N ALA A 90 8.83 -0.42 5.21
CA ALA A 90 7.57 0.25 4.93
C ALA A 90 6.42 -0.47 5.64
N THR A 91 5.56 0.30 6.31
CA THR A 91 4.35 -0.16 6.98
C THR A 91 3.12 0.44 6.33
N LEU A 92 2.04 -0.35 6.31
CA LEU A 92 0.68 0.14 6.00
C LEU A 92 -0.26 -0.46 7.05
N GLY A 93 -1.00 0.40 7.73
CA GLY A 93 -1.86 0.05 8.85
C GLY A 93 -3.26 0.66 8.73
N ARG A 94 -4.07 0.47 9.77
CA ARG A 94 -5.44 1.00 9.85
C ARG A 94 -5.50 2.52 9.96
N HIS A 95 -4.45 3.13 10.50
CA HIS A 95 -4.40 4.56 10.85
C HIS A 95 -3.23 5.31 10.22
N GLY A 96 -2.46 4.66 9.34
CA GLY A 96 -1.31 5.32 8.72
C GLY A 96 -0.43 4.41 7.89
N ALA A 97 0.55 5.03 7.25
CA ALA A 97 1.60 4.37 6.51
C ALA A 97 2.90 5.17 6.59
N VAL A 98 4.01 4.45 6.72
CA VAL A 98 5.37 5.01 6.73
C VAL A 98 6.21 4.20 5.76
N GLY A 99 7.12 4.83 5.03
CA GLY A 99 8.04 4.09 4.19
C GLY A 99 8.74 4.94 3.15
N SER A 100 9.56 4.29 2.33
CA SER A 100 10.24 4.93 1.22
C SER A 100 10.48 4.00 0.04
N VAL A 101 10.62 4.63 -1.12
CA VAL A 101 11.17 4.09 -2.37
C VAL A 101 12.13 5.12 -2.96
N GLU A 102 12.84 4.76 -4.03
CA GLU A 102 13.82 5.62 -4.69
C GLU A 102 13.32 7.06 -4.89
N GLY A 103 13.94 8.01 -4.19
CA GLY A 103 13.64 9.44 -4.27
C GLY A 103 12.30 9.89 -3.69
N LEU A 104 11.55 9.01 -2.99
CA LEU A 104 10.25 9.31 -2.41
C LEU A 104 10.09 8.64 -1.03
N ALA A 105 9.87 9.44 0.01
CA ALA A 105 9.51 8.97 1.35
C ALA A 105 8.18 9.57 1.81
N TRP A 106 7.45 8.82 2.63
CA TRP A 106 6.18 9.23 3.19
C TRP A 106 6.07 8.88 4.67
N ASP A 107 5.35 9.74 5.37
CA ASP A 107 4.82 9.53 6.72
C ASP A 107 3.40 10.08 6.72
N ALA A 108 2.41 9.20 6.76
CA ALA A 108 1.00 9.53 6.63
C ALA A 108 0.19 8.92 7.77
N THR A 109 -0.71 9.70 8.32
CA THR A 109 -1.67 9.30 9.35
C THR A 109 -3.07 9.66 8.91
N TRP A 110 -4.05 8.83 9.27
CA TRP A 110 -5.45 9.11 9.00
C TRP A 110 -6.36 8.63 10.14
N SER A 111 -7.48 9.33 10.31
CA SER A 111 -8.47 9.08 11.36
C SER A 111 -9.89 9.34 10.87
N GLY A 112 -10.87 8.75 11.55
CA GLY A 112 -12.27 8.87 11.15
C GLY A 112 -12.55 8.12 9.85
N GLY A 113 -13.38 8.72 9.01
CA GLY A 113 -13.89 8.08 7.78
C GLY A 113 -15.01 7.08 8.04
N ARG A 114 -15.44 6.42 6.98
CA ARG A 114 -16.58 5.49 7.00
C ARG A 114 -16.24 4.19 6.29
N ASP A 115 -16.84 3.12 6.79
CA ASP A 115 -16.88 1.85 6.06
C ASP A 115 -17.83 2.01 4.86
N ILE A 116 -17.42 1.45 3.72
CA ILE A 116 -18.22 1.43 2.50
C ILE A 116 -18.27 0.00 1.98
N PRO A 117 -19.40 -0.48 1.44
CA PRO A 117 -19.43 -1.78 0.79
C PRO A 117 -18.42 -1.84 -0.36
N ALA A 118 -17.74 -2.98 -0.49
CA ALA A 118 -16.90 -3.27 -1.64
C ALA A 118 -17.75 -3.88 -2.75
N ASP A 119 -18.02 -3.12 -3.81
CA ASP A 119 -18.60 -3.67 -5.03
C ASP A 119 -17.47 -3.96 -6.03
N VAL A 120 -17.27 -5.25 -6.31
CA VAL A 120 -16.35 -5.70 -7.36
C VAL A 120 -17.10 -5.85 -8.68
N PRO A 121 -16.56 -5.34 -9.80
CA PRO A 121 -17.15 -5.60 -11.10
C PRO A 121 -17.29 -7.10 -11.38
N SER A 122 -18.42 -7.51 -11.96
CA SER A 122 -18.75 -8.93 -12.21
C SER A 122 -17.81 -9.66 -13.17
N TRP A 123 -16.98 -8.92 -13.92
CA TRP A 123 -15.98 -9.48 -14.82
C TRP A 123 -14.66 -9.86 -14.11
N LEU A 124 -14.49 -9.52 -12.83
CA LEU A 124 -13.33 -9.97 -12.06
C LEU A 124 -13.42 -11.47 -11.80
N PRO A 125 -12.27 -12.20 -11.78
CA PRO A 125 -12.27 -13.62 -11.44
C PRO A 125 -12.97 -13.87 -10.10
N THR A 126 -13.80 -14.92 -10.02
CA THR A 126 -14.54 -15.31 -8.82
C THR A 126 -13.74 -15.35 -7.50
N PRO A 127 -12.45 -15.74 -7.46
CA PRO A 127 -11.68 -15.70 -6.21
C PRO A 127 -11.15 -14.30 -5.82
N THR A 128 -11.54 -13.24 -6.53
CA THR A 128 -11.14 -11.87 -6.20
C THR A 128 -11.97 -11.36 -5.02
N HIS A 129 -11.30 -11.07 -3.91
CA HIS A 129 -11.90 -10.45 -2.76
C HIS A 129 -11.32 -9.05 -2.58
N THR A 130 -12.18 -8.07 -2.30
CA THR A 130 -11.76 -6.71 -1.96
C THR A 130 -12.41 -6.31 -0.66
N ARG A 131 -11.71 -5.52 0.13
CA ARG A 131 -12.23 -5.01 1.38
C ARG A 131 -11.71 -3.59 1.63
N PRO A 132 -12.55 -2.56 1.50
CA PRO A 132 -12.21 -1.22 1.91
C PRO A 132 -12.10 -1.19 3.44
N LEU A 133 -11.12 -0.45 3.93
CA LEU A 133 -10.88 -0.28 5.36
C LEU A 133 -11.53 1.00 5.88
N VAL A 134 -11.37 2.07 5.10
CA VAL A 134 -11.85 3.40 5.41
C VAL A 134 -11.97 4.19 4.11
N HIS A 135 -13.01 5.00 4.02
CA HIS A 135 -13.23 5.99 2.97
C HIS A 135 -13.48 7.37 3.60
N ASP A 136 -13.11 8.44 2.90
CA ASP A 136 -13.26 9.84 3.36
C ASP A 136 -12.68 10.12 4.76
N ALA A 137 -11.53 9.51 5.08
CA ALA A 137 -10.81 9.78 6.32
C ALA A 137 -10.11 11.14 6.27
N ASP A 138 -10.03 11.80 7.43
CA ASP A 138 -9.13 12.94 7.60
C ASP A 138 -7.70 12.43 7.60
N ALA A 139 -6.85 13.00 6.74
CA ALA A 139 -5.48 12.54 6.54
C ALA A 139 -4.47 13.69 6.65
N THR A 140 -3.36 13.42 7.31
CA THR A 140 -2.16 14.27 7.32
C THR A 140 -0.99 13.46 6.77
N ALA A 141 -0.24 14.03 5.82
CA ALA A 141 0.92 13.35 5.25
C ALA A 141 2.09 14.31 5.06
N LYS A 142 3.28 13.84 5.42
CA LYS A 142 4.57 14.43 5.04
C LYS A 142 5.16 13.61 3.92
N VAL A 143 5.46 14.26 2.80
CA VAL A 143 6.15 13.66 1.66
C VAL A 143 7.49 14.34 1.45
N THR A 144 8.55 13.55 1.33
CA THR A 144 9.92 14.03 1.11
C THR A 144 10.43 13.52 -0.25
N LEU A 145 11.06 14.41 -1.01
CA LEU A 145 11.57 14.15 -2.37
C LEU A 145 13.11 14.32 -2.41
N GLY A 146 13.84 13.34 -2.99
CA GLY A 146 15.31 13.34 -3.23
C GLY A 146 16.15 12.47 -2.27
N GLY A 147 17.26 11.78 -2.65
CA GLY A 147 18.06 11.65 -3.92
C GLY A 147 19.03 10.42 -3.89
N PRO A 148 20.12 10.27 -4.70
CA PRO A 148 20.38 10.67 -6.09
C PRO A 148 20.12 9.52 -7.11
N HIS A 149 20.02 9.85 -8.41
CA HIS A 149 20.37 8.90 -9.47
C HIS A 149 21.88 8.66 -9.38
N ALA A 150 22.31 7.42 -9.16
CA ALA A 150 23.64 6.99 -9.54
C ALA A 150 23.52 6.43 -10.96
N GLU A 151 24.21 7.08 -11.91
CA GLU A 151 24.67 6.43 -13.15
C GLU A 151 25.54 5.21 -12.84
#